data_AF-A0A3L7PK59-F1
#
_entry.id   AF-A0A3L7PK59-F1
#
_cell.length_a   1.000
_cell.length_b   1.000
_cell.length_c   1.000
_cell.angle_alpha   90.00
_cell.angle_beta   90.00
_cell.angle_gamma   90.00
#
_symmetry.space_group_name_H-M   'P 1'
#
loop_
_entity.id
_entity.type
_entity.pdbx_description
1 polymer ?
#
loop_
_entity_poly.entity_id
_entity_poly.type
_entity_poly.pdbx_seq_one_letter_code
_entity_poly.pdbx_strand_id
1 'polypeptide(L)'
;MALGTSTGLQTETPFEILGEPVSMKVADIDGDGLTDIVTANRNPQSGGAVSPPPVFALFRNNGGAASFAGATPIAPAGASGGLDLGLVDVNSDGVKDLVAVYNTIGTSSQAALININILGGGYPLSVGDSTVISNNNPTLVAKGNLDGTSSEDVFLAQQLARNACPSDLDASGSVDSTDISFALLEFGFCSGCVADLDGDSNIDSSDISLLLLDLGACP
;
A
#
# COMPACT_ATOMS: atom_id res chain seq x y z
N MET A 1 -17.66 5.48 -18.87
CA MET A 1 -18.02 6.33 -17.71
C MET A 1 -19.49 6.71 -17.84
N ALA A 2 -20.16 7.15 -16.78
CA ALA A 2 -21.48 7.74 -16.91
C ALA A 2 -21.57 9.06 -16.14
N LEU A 3 -22.07 10.13 -16.76
CA LEU A 3 -22.23 11.43 -16.12
C LEU A 3 -23.59 11.53 -15.42
N GLY A 4 -23.57 12.01 -14.18
CA GLY A 4 -24.77 12.38 -13.46
C GLY A 4 -25.37 13.67 -14.05
N THR A 5 -26.63 13.59 -14.47
CA THR A 5 -27.45 14.73 -14.85
C THR A 5 -28.64 14.84 -13.90
N SER A 6 -29.34 15.98 -13.91
CA SER A 6 -30.58 16.15 -13.14
C SER A 6 -31.68 15.14 -13.50
N THR A 7 -31.52 14.42 -14.62
CA THR A 7 -32.47 13.42 -15.13
C THR A 7 -31.93 11.99 -15.13
N GLY A 8 -30.73 11.75 -14.60
CA GLY A 8 -30.13 10.40 -14.51
C GLY A 8 -28.73 10.31 -15.11
N LEU A 9 -28.30 9.10 -15.45
CA LEU A 9 -26.95 8.83 -15.96
C LEU A 9 -26.92 8.87 -17.48
N GLN A 10 -25.94 9.56 -18.06
CA GLN A 10 -25.64 9.49 -19.50
C GLN A 10 -24.36 8.71 -19.75
N THR A 11 -24.37 7.84 -20.75
CA THR A 11 -23.22 7.03 -21.13
C THR A 11 -22.16 7.90 -21.80
N GLU A 12 -20.95 7.89 -21.25
CA GLU A 12 -19.78 8.56 -21.81
C GLU A 12 -18.79 7.58 -22.41
N THR A 13 -18.00 8.07 -23.36
CA THR A 13 -16.89 7.33 -23.96
C THR A 13 -15.90 6.92 -22.88
N PRO A 14 -15.56 5.63 -22.76
CA PRO A 14 -14.52 5.18 -21.84
C PRO A 14 -13.15 5.67 -22.32
N PHE A 15 -12.26 5.97 -21.38
CA PHE A 15 -10.83 6.13 -21.65
C PHE A 15 -10.13 4.80 -21.34
N GLU A 16 -9.20 4.41 -22.20
CA GLU A 16 -8.45 3.17 -22.04
C GLU A 16 -7.30 3.37 -21.06
N ILE A 17 -7.08 2.36 -20.22
CA ILE A 17 -5.93 2.29 -19.34
C ILE A 17 -5.12 1.02 -19.65
N LEU A 18 -3.80 1.17 -19.68
CA LEU A 18 -2.88 0.07 -19.95
C LEU A 18 -2.58 -0.69 -18.64
N GLY A 19 -3.60 -1.33 -18.07
CA GLY A 19 -3.48 -2.11 -16.84
C GLY A 19 -4.82 -2.60 -16.33
N GLU A 20 -4.79 -3.36 -15.23
CA GLU A 20 -5.98 -3.85 -14.53
C GLU A 20 -6.24 -3.01 -13.28
N PRO A 21 -7.21 -2.08 -13.29
CA PRO A 21 -7.51 -1.25 -12.13
C PRO A 21 -8.08 -2.08 -11.00
N VAL A 22 -7.47 -1.97 -9.81
CA VAL A 22 -7.91 -2.70 -8.61
C VAL A 22 -8.32 -1.77 -7.46
N SER A 23 -7.90 -0.51 -7.51
CA SER A 23 -8.32 0.55 -6.59
C SER A 23 -8.39 1.87 -7.35
N MET A 24 -9.34 2.72 -6.96
CA MET A 24 -9.49 4.07 -7.50
C MET A 24 -9.82 5.05 -6.38
N LYS A 25 -9.34 6.29 -6.50
CA LYS A 25 -9.75 7.41 -5.65
C LYS A 25 -10.07 8.62 -6.51
N VAL A 26 -10.95 9.46 -5.97
CA VAL A 26 -11.56 10.59 -6.65
C VAL A 26 -11.49 11.78 -5.69
N ALA A 27 -10.75 12.81 -6.05
CA ALA A 27 -10.59 14.05 -5.29
C ALA A 27 -9.98 15.12 -6.20
N ASP A 28 -10.01 16.38 -5.77
CA ASP A 28 -9.15 17.41 -6.34
C ASP A 28 -7.71 17.14 -5.88
N ILE A 29 -6.89 16.58 -6.79
CA ILE A 29 -5.52 16.12 -6.47
C ILE A 29 -4.53 17.23 -6.84
N ASP A 30 -4.82 18.03 -7.87
CA ASP A 30 -3.96 19.12 -8.31
C ASP A 30 -4.38 20.53 -7.85
N GLY A 31 -5.36 20.61 -6.95
CA GLY A 31 -5.76 21.84 -6.26
C GLY A 31 -6.37 22.89 -7.16
N ASP A 32 -6.84 22.51 -8.36
CA ASP A 32 -7.42 23.43 -9.34
C ASP A 32 -8.94 23.63 -9.15
N GLY A 33 -9.53 22.93 -8.16
CA GLY A 33 -10.96 22.97 -7.84
C GLY A 33 -11.79 21.98 -8.64
N LEU A 34 -11.17 21.20 -9.53
CA LEU A 34 -11.81 20.15 -10.32
C LEU A 34 -11.42 18.78 -9.78
N THR A 35 -12.38 17.86 -9.84
CA THR A 35 -12.16 16.52 -9.29
C THR A 35 -11.43 15.64 -10.28
N ASP A 36 -10.27 15.13 -9.87
CA ASP A 36 -9.42 14.19 -10.58
C ASP A 36 -9.72 12.73 -10.20
N ILE A 37 -9.10 11.81 -10.94
CA ILE A 37 -9.16 10.39 -10.68
C ILE A 37 -7.76 9.82 -10.64
N VAL A 38 -7.46 8.99 -9.64
CA VAL A 38 -6.24 8.19 -9.61
C VAL A 38 -6.59 6.71 -9.50
N THR A 39 -5.80 5.87 -10.17
CA THR A 39 -5.98 4.41 -10.22
C THR A 39 -4.73 3.68 -9.78
N ALA A 40 -4.89 2.53 -9.11
CA ALA A 40 -3.86 1.52 -8.89
C ALA A 40 -4.11 0.36 -9.85
N ASN A 41 -3.09 -0.06 -10.58
CA ASN A 41 -3.20 -1.06 -11.64
C ASN A 41 -2.31 -2.25 -11.36
N ARG A 42 -2.90 -3.44 -11.17
CA ARG A 42 -2.19 -4.64 -10.73
C ARG A 42 -1.21 -5.19 -11.77
N ASN A 43 -1.63 -5.22 -13.04
CA ASN A 43 -0.86 -5.75 -14.16
C ASN A 43 -0.61 -4.67 -15.23
N PRO A 44 0.08 -3.57 -14.90
CA PRO A 44 0.22 -2.45 -15.81
C PRO A 44 1.10 -2.84 -17.00
N GLN A 45 0.64 -2.50 -18.19
CA GLN A 45 1.33 -2.74 -19.45
C GLN A 45 2.04 -1.47 -19.88
N SER A 46 3.25 -1.58 -20.42
CA SER A 46 3.94 -0.43 -21.00
C SER A 46 3.25 -0.01 -22.30
N GLY A 47 3.01 1.30 -22.46
CA GLY A 47 2.52 1.89 -23.70
C GLY A 47 3.59 2.04 -24.79
N GLY A 48 4.80 1.52 -24.57
CA GLY A 48 5.94 1.61 -25.48
C GLY A 48 7.23 2.03 -24.76
N ALA A 49 8.35 1.99 -25.48
CA ALA A 49 9.71 2.15 -24.93
C ALA A 49 9.97 3.45 -24.12
N VAL A 50 9.13 4.46 -24.28
CA VAL A 50 9.27 5.79 -23.67
C VAL A 50 8.20 6.09 -22.60
N SER A 51 7.23 5.19 -22.39
CA SER A 51 6.19 5.37 -21.37
C SER A 51 6.32 4.31 -20.29
N PRO A 52 6.64 4.71 -19.03
CA PRO A 52 6.63 3.77 -17.92
C PRO A 52 5.23 3.17 -17.74
N PRO A 53 5.14 1.90 -17.30
CA PRO A 53 3.85 1.26 -17.06
C PRO A 53 3.07 2.05 -15.99
N PRO A 54 1.76 2.29 -16.18
CA PRO A 54 0.96 3.10 -15.29
C PRO A 54 0.55 2.30 -14.04
N VAL A 55 1.50 1.91 -13.19
CA VAL A 55 1.24 1.22 -11.91
C VAL A 55 0.26 2.04 -11.07
N PHE A 56 0.52 3.34 -10.97
CA PHE A 56 -0.43 4.34 -10.53
C PHE A 56 -0.62 5.36 -11.64
N ALA A 57 -1.87 5.66 -11.97
CA ALA A 57 -2.21 6.52 -13.09
C ALA A 57 -3.15 7.63 -12.64
N LEU A 58 -2.70 8.87 -12.80
CA LEU A 58 -3.47 10.08 -12.52
C LEU A 58 -4.14 10.59 -13.81
N PHE A 59 -5.44 10.79 -13.73
CA PHE A 59 -6.28 11.36 -14.77
C PHE A 59 -6.79 12.71 -14.28
N ARG A 60 -6.23 13.78 -14.86
CA ARG A 60 -6.59 15.14 -14.48
C ARG A 60 -7.85 15.63 -15.18
N ASN A 61 -8.69 16.33 -14.43
CA ASN A 61 -9.88 16.98 -14.93
C ASN A 61 -9.59 18.44 -15.25
N ASN A 62 -9.23 18.74 -16.50
CA ASN A 62 -8.93 20.11 -16.91
C ASN A 62 -10.19 20.92 -17.28
N GLY A 63 -11.40 20.45 -16.93
CA GLY A 63 -12.67 21.16 -17.15
C GLY A 63 -13.10 21.32 -18.62
N GLY A 64 -12.44 20.64 -19.56
CA GLY A 64 -12.68 20.74 -21.00
C GLY A 64 -12.74 19.39 -21.72
N ALA A 65 -12.81 19.41 -23.05
CA ALA A 65 -12.91 18.19 -23.88
C ALA A 65 -11.69 17.25 -23.79
N ALA A 66 -10.57 17.72 -23.23
CA ALA A 66 -9.36 16.94 -22.95
C ALA A 66 -9.28 16.45 -21.48
N SER A 67 -10.36 16.58 -20.70
CA SER A 67 -10.40 16.05 -19.33
C SER A 67 -10.23 14.53 -19.35
N PHE A 68 -9.40 14.02 -18.45
CA PHE A 68 -9.03 12.61 -18.35
C PHE A 68 -8.32 12.04 -19.60
N ALA A 69 -7.91 12.89 -20.55
CA ALA A 69 -7.17 12.45 -21.72
C ALA A 69 -5.70 12.18 -21.36
N GLY A 70 -5.31 10.91 -21.36
CA GLY A 70 -3.93 10.48 -21.10
C GLY A 70 -3.62 10.39 -19.61
N ALA A 71 -3.39 9.16 -19.13
CA ALA A 71 -2.98 8.93 -17.76
C ALA A 71 -1.53 9.39 -17.56
N THR A 72 -1.27 10.16 -16.50
CA THR A 72 0.09 10.47 -16.07
C THR A 72 0.56 9.36 -15.12
N PRO A 73 1.61 8.58 -15.46
CA PRO A 73 2.18 7.61 -14.53
C PRO A 73 2.85 8.34 -13.37
N ILE A 74 2.49 8.00 -12.14
CA ILE A 74 3.00 8.65 -10.93
C ILE A 74 3.59 7.64 -9.94
N ALA A 75 4.00 6.48 -10.44
CA ALA A 75 4.47 5.40 -9.61
C ALA A 75 5.88 5.65 -9.06
N PRO A 76 6.19 5.19 -7.82
CA PRO A 76 7.55 5.18 -7.30
C PRO A 76 8.49 4.35 -8.18
N ALA A 77 9.78 4.66 -8.12
CA ALA A 77 10.78 3.90 -8.85
C ALA A 77 10.78 2.41 -8.43
N GLY A 78 10.82 1.51 -9.41
CA GLY A 78 10.83 0.06 -9.18
C GLY A 78 9.46 -0.58 -8.91
N ALA A 79 8.38 0.19 -8.87
CA ALA A 79 7.03 -0.34 -8.77
C ALA A 79 6.67 -1.18 -10.02
N SER A 80 6.08 -2.35 -9.79
CA SER A 80 5.71 -3.33 -10.83
C SER A 80 4.21 -3.64 -10.90
N GLY A 81 3.45 -3.33 -9.85
CA GLY A 81 1.99 -3.52 -9.82
C GLY A 81 1.34 -2.82 -8.64
N GLY A 82 0.22 -2.15 -8.86
CA GLY A 82 -0.52 -1.39 -7.85
C GLY A 82 -1.48 -2.30 -7.11
N LEU A 83 -1.55 -2.16 -5.80
CA LEU A 83 -2.42 -2.95 -4.94
C LEU A 83 -3.53 -2.10 -4.33
N ASP A 84 -3.16 -0.98 -3.72
CA ASP A 84 -4.10 -0.01 -3.17
C ASP A 84 -3.48 1.39 -3.14
N LEU A 85 -4.32 2.40 -2.99
CA LEU A 85 -3.90 3.78 -2.79
C LEU A 85 -4.86 4.55 -1.89
N GLY A 86 -4.30 5.42 -1.05
CA GLY A 86 -5.00 6.39 -0.23
C GLY A 86 -4.66 7.82 -0.64
N LEU A 87 -5.58 8.74 -0.40
CA LEU A 87 -5.35 10.19 -0.52
C LEU A 87 -5.26 10.78 0.88
N VAL A 88 -4.24 11.58 1.14
CA VAL A 88 -3.93 12.14 2.46
C VAL A 88 -3.35 13.54 2.29
N ASP A 89 -3.74 14.49 3.11
CA ASP A 89 -2.99 15.75 3.25
C ASP A 89 -2.06 15.61 4.47
N VAL A 90 -0.81 15.19 4.22
CA VAL A 90 0.13 14.83 5.30
C VAL A 90 0.85 16.05 5.87
N ASN A 91 0.95 17.12 5.09
CA ASN A 91 1.74 18.31 5.42
C ASN A 91 0.86 19.54 5.71
N SER A 92 -0.47 19.40 5.65
CA SER A 92 -1.47 20.47 5.85
C SER A 92 -1.35 21.64 4.87
N ASP A 93 -0.87 21.39 3.64
CA ASP A 93 -0.79 22.42 2.60
C ASP A 93 -2.10 22.58 1.80
N GLY A 94 -3.08 21.71 2.03
CA GLY A 94 -4.38 21.70 1.37
C GLY A 94 -4.42 20.91 0.07
N VAL A 95 -3.30 20.34 -0.36
CA VAL A 95 -3.19 19.42 -1.50
C VAL A 95 -3.23 17.98 -0.99
N LYS A 96 -3.81 17.07 -1.78
CA LYS A 96 -3.82 15.64 -1.44
C LYS A 96 -2.59 14.94 -2.00
N ASP A 97 -1.74 14.45 -1.10
CA ASP A 97 -0.71 13.45 -1.35
C ASP A 97 -1.29 12.05 -1.50
N LEU A 98 -0.46 11.12 -1.97
CA LEU A 98 -0.83 9.73 -2.17
C LEU A 98 -0.05 8.82 -1.25
N VAL A 99 -0.75 7.90 -0.60
CA VAL A 99 -0.13 6.72 0.00
C VAL A 99 -0.37 5.56 -0.94
N ALA A 100 0.69 4.98 -1.46
CA ALA A 100 0.66 3.98 -2.49
C ALA A 100 1.14 2.65 -1.94
N VAL A 101 0.39 1.58 -2.19
CA VAL A 101 0.77 0.19 -1.87
C VAL A 101 0.99 -0.57 -3.18
N TYR A 102 2.18 -1.13 -3.37
CA TYR A 102 2.61 -1.69 -4.65
C TYR A 102 3.59 -2.85 -4.51
N ASN A 103 3.63 -3.70 -5.54
CA ASN A 103 4.67 -4.71 -5.74
C ASN A 103 5.91 -4.05 -6.34
N THR A 104 7.09 -4.60 -6.06
CA THR A 104 8.32 -4.28 -6.80
C THR A 104 8.89 -5.53 -7.47
N ILE A 105 9.82 -5.33 -8.40
CA ILE A 105 10.54 -6.45 -9.01
C ILE A 105 11.45 -7.07 -7.95
N GLY A 106 11.13 -8.29 -7.49
CA GLY A 106 11.97 -9.07 -6.57
C GLY A 106 11.67 -8.91 -5.07
N THR A 107 10.61 -8.19 -4.66
CA THR A 107 10.12 -8.18 -3.27
C THR A 107 8.61 -8.46 -3.20
N SER A 108 8.09 -8.68 -1.99
CA SER A 108 6.68 -9.04 -1.74
C SER A 108 5.71 -7.88 -2.02
N SER A 109 5.79 -6.77 -1.27
CA SER A 109 5.01 -5.53 -1.46
C SER A 109 5.63 -4.41 -0.60
N GLN A 110 5.46 -3.15 -1.01
CA GLN A 110 5.94 -1.95 -0.32
C GLN A 110 4.83 -0.89 -0.24
N ALA A 111 4.98 0.02 0.73
CA ALA A 111 4.19 1.25 0.80
C ALA A 111 5.11 2.47 0.64
N ALA A 112 4.63 3.49 -0.05
CA ALA A 112 5.32 4.78 -0.15
C ALA A 112 4.32 5.93 -0.02
N LEU A 113 4.75 6.99 0.65
CA LEU A 113 4.13 8.31 0.53
C LEU A 113 4.70 8.97 -0.72
N ILE A 114 3.84 9.38 -1.62
CA ILE A 114 4.14 10.14 -2.82
C ILE A 114 3.62 11.55 -2.56
N ASN A 115 4.54 12.46 -2.28
CA ASN A 115 4.18 13.86 -2.06
C ASN A 115 3.75 14.49 -3.39
N ILE A 116 2.63 15.18 -3.41
CA ILE A 116 2.18 15.99 -4.54
C ILE A 116 2.28 17.44 -4.11
N ASN A 117 3.33 18.11 -4.61
CA ASN A 117 3.50 19.53 -4.36
C ASN A 117 3.12 20.33 -5.61
N ILE A 118 2.47 21.45 -5.40
CA ILE A 118 1.96 22.29 -6.49
C ILE A 118 2.42 23.73 -6.26
N LEU A 119 3.01 24.33 -7.29
CA LEU A 119 3.42 25.74 -7.27
C LEU A 119 2.23 26.70 -7.51
N GLY A 120 0.99 26.18 -7.48
CA GLY A 120 -0.29 26.87 -7.73
C GLY A 120 -1.26 26.03 -8.59
N GLY A 121 -2.56 26.33 -8.58
CA GLY A 121 -3.55 25.59 -9.39
C GLY A 121 -3.25 25.61 -10.89
N GLY A 122 -3.27 24.44 -11.54
CA GLY A 122 -3.07 24.28 -12.98
C GLY A 122 -1.61 24.28 -13.48
N TYR A 123 -0.61 24.32 -12.58
CA TYR A 123 0.81 24.15 -12.93
C TYR A 123 1.19 22.66 -13.07
N PRO A 124 2.33 22.32 -13.72
CA PRO A 124 2.79 20.94 -13.78
C PRO A 124 2.95 20.37 -12.36
N LEU A 125 2.32 19.22 -12.11
CA LEU A 125 2.47 18.48 -10.85
C LEU A 125 3.93 18.12 -10.63
N SER A 126 4.49 18.54 -9.50
CA SER A 126 5.72 17.94 -9.01
C SER A 126 5.33 16.77 -8.13
N VAL A 127 5.39 15.57 -8.70
CA VAL A 127 5.49 14.36 -7.89
C VAL A 127 6.82 14.48 -7.14
N GLY A 128 6.76 14.83 -5.86
CA GLY A 128 7.92 15.06 -5.00
C GLY A 128 8.66 13.77 -4.68
N ASP A 129 9.56 13.84 -3.68
CA ASP A 129 10.25 12.66 -3.18
C ASP A 129 9.23 11.63 -2.66
N SER A 130 9.35 10.39 -3.13
CA SER A 130 8.63 9.25 -2.56
C SER A 130 9.38 8.73 -1.34
N THR A 131 8.75 8.72 -0.18
CA THR A 131 9.34 8.13 1.03
C THR A 131 8.77 6.73 1.23
N VAL A 132 9.64 5.73 1.25
CA VAL A 132 9.23 4.35 1.57
C VAL A 132 8.81 4.32 3.04
N ILE A 133 7.55 3.98 3.28
CA ILE A 133 7.02 3.74 4.63
C ILE A 133 7.23 2.26 4.87
N SER A 134 8.36 1.89 5.46
CA SER A 134 8.78 0.50 5.56
C SER A 134 7.79 -0.36 6.34
N ASN A 135 7.19 -1.33 5.66
CA ASN A 135 6.55 -2.49 6.25
C ASN A 135 6.63 -3.69 5.29
N ASN A 136 6.76 -4.89 5.85
CA ASN A 136 6.67 -6.13 5.08
C ASN A 136 5.19 -6.43 4.83
N ASN A 137 4.75 -6.37 3.57
CA ASN A 137 3.39 -6.73 3.13
C ASN A 137 2.24 -5.82 3.63
N PRO A 138 2.31 -4.50 3.36
CA PRO A 138 1.15 -3.61 3.51
C PRO A 138 -0.03 -4.11 2.67
N THR A 139 -1.24 -4.12 3.23
CA THR A 139 -2.47 -4.50 2.54
C THR A 139 -3.54 -3.42 2.52
N LEU A 140 -3.61 -2.58 3.55
CA LEU A 140 -4.67 -1.58 3.67
C LEU A 140 -4.11 -0.25 4.16
N VAL A 141 -4.58 0.83 3.57
CA VAL A 141 -4.34 2.19 4.05
C VAL A 141 -5.65 2.75 4.63
N ALA A 142 -5.69 3.03 5.94
CA ALA A 142 -6.75 3.84 6.54
C ALA A 142 -6.23 5.26 6.79
N LYS A 143 -7.11 6.25 6.62
CA LYS A 143 -6.80 7.67 6.82
C LYS A 143 -7.56 8.23 8.01
N GLY A 144 -6.94 9.10 8.79
CA GLY A 144 -7.63 9.75 9.90
C GLY A 144 -6.81 10.76 10.66
N ASN A 145 -7.52 11.70 11.27
CA ASN A 145 -7.10 12.52 12.39
C ASN A 145 -6.79 11.74 13.67
N LEU A 146 -5.59 11.21 13.89
CA LEU A 146 -5.36 10.21 14.95
C LEU A 146 -4.60 10.77 16.14
N ASP A 147 -3.87 11.87 15.96
CA ASP A 147 -3.17 12.58 17.02
C ASP A 147 -3.83 13.92 17.44
N GLY A 148 -4.89 14.33 16.75
CA GLY A 148 -5.63 15.58 16.97
C GLY A 148 -5.05 16.82 16.29
N THR A 149 -4.08 16.67 15.37
CA THR A 149 -3.46 17.77 14.62
C THR A 149 -4.29 18.20 13.41
N SER A 150 -3.77 19.05 12.51
CA SER A 150 -4.46 19.40 11.25
C SER A 150 -4.10 18.45 10.11
N SER A 151 -3.00 17.71 10.21
CA SER A 151 -2.57 16.72 9.23
C SER A 151 -3.45 15.47 9.30
N GLU A 152 -3.66 14.83 8.16
CA GLU A 152 -4.25 13.49 8.14
C GLU A 152 -3.13 12.45 8.35
N ASP A 153 -3.34 11.52 9.29
CA ASP A 153 -2.42 10.41 9.51
C ASP A 153 -2.80 9.20 8.65
N VAL A 154 -1.81 8.33 8.48
CA VAL A 154 -1.85 7.14 7.64
C VAL A 154 -1.63 5.91 8.51
N PHE A 155 -2.57 4.97 8.46
CA PHE A 155 -2.38 3.65 9.03
C PHE A 155 -2.20 2.61 7.95
N LEU A 156 -1.12 1.84 8.07
CA LEU A 156 -0.86 0.69 7.22
C LEU A 156 -1.20 -0.59 7.99
N ALA A 157 -2.20 -1.33 7.52
CA ALA A 157 -2.40 -2.69 7.98
C ALA A 157 -1.46 -3.61 7.20
N GLN A 158 -0.75 -4.46 7.93
CA GLN A 158 0.00 -5.55 7.31
C GLN A 158 -0.86 -6.80 7.29
N GLN A 159 -0.78 -7.55 6.20
CA GLN A 159 -1.21 -8.94 6.28
C GLN A 159 -0.13 -9.61 7.12
N LEU A 160 -0.50 -10.20 8.27
CA LEU A 160 0.42 -11.09 8.98
C LEU A 160 1.01 -11.98 7.89
N ALA A 161 2.34 -11.93 7.71
CA ALA A 161 2.98 -13.06 7.08
C ALA A 161 2.44 -14.23 7.87
N ARG A 162 1.63 -15.11 7.26
CA ARG A 162 1.33 -16.39 7.89
C ARG A 162 2.70 -16.88 8.25
N ASN A 163 3.02 -16.92 9.56
CA ASN A 163 4.39 -17.03 10.01
C ASN A 163 4.93 -18.24 9.25
N ALA A 164 5.75 -18.00 8.21
CA ALA A 164 6.13 -19.08 7.29
C ALA A 164 6.98 -20.11 8.06
N CYS A 165 7.40 -19.66 9.23
CA CYS A 165 8.22 -20.24 10.25
C CYS A 165 7.55 -19.92 11.61
N PRO A 166 6.47 -20.61 12.00
CA PRO A 166 5.82 -20.37 13.30
C PRO A 166 6.81 -20.44 14.48
N SER A 167 7.87 -21.22 14.30
CA SER A 167 8.97 -21.45 15.24
C SER A 167 9.98 -20.30 15.37
N ASP A 168 9.93 -19.26 14.51
CA ASP A 168 10.72 -18.01 14.66
C ASP A 168 9.94 -17.06 15.57
N LEU A 169 10.27 -17.13 16.86
CA LEU A 169 9.55 -16.48 17.95
C LEU A 169 9.98 -15.02 18.13
N ASP A 170 11.22 -14.68 17.74
CA ASP A 170 11.75 -13.32 17.82
C ASP A 170 11.72 -12.56 16.48
N ALA A 171 11.22 -13.20 15.42
CA ALA A 171 11.07 -12.67 14.07
C ALA A 171 12.41 -12.22 13.45
N SER A 172 13.51 -12.90 13.80
CA SER A 172 14.85 -12.62 13.27
C SER A 172 15.09 -13.17 11.86
N GLY A 173 14.17 -14.00 11.35
CA GLY A 173 14.26 -14.68 10.06
C GLY A 173 15.04 -16.00 10.11
N SER A 174 15.32 -16.52 11.31
CA SER A 174 15.95 -17.83 11.53
C SER A 174 15.41 -18.45 12.80
N VAL A 175 15.21 -19.77 12.80
CA VAL A 175 14.90 -20.55 14.00
C VAL A 175 16.21 -21.06 14.58
N ASP A 176 16.62 -20.50 15.71
CA ASP A 176 17.85 -20.89 16.38
C ASP A 176 17.75 -20.97 17.92
N SER A 177 18.90 -21.01 18.58
CA SER A 177 19.00 -21.04 20.04
C SER A 177 18.32 -19.86 20.75
N THR A 178 18.15 -18.71 20.10
CA THR A 178 17.43 -17.57 20.66
C THR A 178 15.96 -17.90 20.81
N ASP A 179 15.32 -18.49 19.80
CA ASP A 179 13.92 -18.93 19.85
C ASP A 179 13.70 -20.00 20.91
N ILE A 180 14.60 -20.97 21.03
CA ILE A 180 14.56 -21.96 22.11
C ILE A 180 14.58 -21.26 23.48
N SER A 181 15.43 -20.23 23.62
CA SER A 181 15.54 -19.48 24.87
C SER A 181 14.27 -18.69 25.15
N PHE A 182 13.62 -18.12 24.13
CA PHE A 182 12.31 -17.47 24.26
C PHE A 182 11.23 -18.43 24.73
N ALA A 183 11.10 -19.59 24.08
CA ALA A 183 10.13 -20.61 24.48
C ALA A 183 10.37 -21.07 25.93
N LEU A 184 11.62 -21.30 26.33
CA LEU A 184 11.97 -21.70 27.71
C LEU A 184 11.66 -20.62 28.76
N LEU A 185 11.70 -19.33 28.41
CA LEU A 185 11.33 -18.24 29.31
C LEU A 185 9.81 -18.15 29.51
N GLU A 186 9.02 -18.63 28.55
CA GLU A 186 7.56 -18.59 28.57
C GLU A 186 6.91 -19.90 29.03
N PHE A 187 7.70 -20.88 29.49
CA PHE A 187 7.21 -22.18 29.94
C PHE A 187 6.04 -22.11 30.92
N GLY A 188 4.98 -22.86 30.61
CA GLY A 188 3.77 -22.95 31.41
C GLY A 188 2.50 -22.58 30.65
N PHE A 189 1.40 -22.39 31.39
CA PHE A 189 0.12 -22.04 30.78
C PHE A 189 0.19 -20.65 30.15
N CYS A 190 -0.14 -20.57 28.86
CA CYS A 190 -0.35 -19.30 28.20
C CYS A 190 -1.53 -19.37 27.22
N SER A 191 -2.44 -18.40 27.30
CA SER A 191 -3.53 -18.27 26.33
C SER A 191 -3.12 -17.31 25.22
N GLY A 192 -2.73 -17.86 24.07
CA GLY A 192 -2.42 -17.10 22.86
C GLY A 192 -1.00 -16.51 22.79
N CYS A 193 -0.03 -17.14 23.47
CA CYS A 193 1.39 -16.81 23.27
C CYS A 193 1.88 -17.27 21.90
N VAL A 194 2.96 -16.66 21.42
CA VAL A 194 3.60 -17.03 20.16
C VAL A 194 4.36 -18.36 20.26
N ALA A 195 4.82 -18.74 21.46
CA ALA A 195 5.55 -19.98 21.72
C ALA A 195 4.66 -21.23 21.92
N ASP A 196 3.33 -21.08 21.93
CA ASP A 196 2.36 -22.20 21.91
C ASP A 196 2.13 -22.61 20.44
N LEU A 197 2.99 -23.50 19.96
CA LEU A 197 3.11 -23.86 18.55
C LEU A 197 2.07 -24.89 18.11
N ASP A 198 1.54 -25.70 19.05
CA ASP A 198 0.49 -26.67 18.77
C ASP A 198 -0.93 -26.21 19.17
N GLY A 199 -1.03 -25.08 19.89
CA GLY A 199 -2.27 -24.39 20.21
C GLY A 199 -3.03 -24.99 21.40
N ASP A 200 -2.36 -25.73 22.29
CA ASP A 200 -2.97 -26.39 23.44
C ASP A 200 -3.10 -25.50 24.69
N SER A 201 -2.67 -24.24 24.58
CA SER A 201 -2.62 -23.22 25.65
C SER A 201 -1.58 -23.49 26.74
N ASN A 202 -0.58 -24.33 26.48
CA ASN A 202 0.60 -24.51 27.31
C ASN A 202 1.86 -24.43 26.46
N ILE A 203 2.90 -23.86 27.03
CA ILE A 203 4.25 -23.90 26.45
C ILE A 203 5.01 -24.97 27.23
N ASP A 204 5.22 -26.12 26.59
CA ASP A 204 5.90 -27.25 27.19
C ASP A 204 6.91 -27.93 26.25
N SER A 205 7.31 -29.16 26.59
CA SER A 205 8.27 -29.92 25.79
C SER A 205 7.80 -30.19 24.36
N SER A 206 6.49 -30.16 24.10
CA SER A 206 5.87 -30.41 22.79
C SER A 206 6.18 -29.24 21.86
N ASP A 207 6.05 -28.00 22.33
CA ASP A 207 6.42 -26.79 21.58
C ASP A 207 7.92 -26.73 21.33
N ILE A 208 8.75 -27.05 22.33
CA ILE A 208 10.21 -27.12 22.14
C ILE A 208 10.56 -28.18 21.09
N SER A 209 9.83 -29.29 21.06
CA SER A 209 10.06 -30.34 20.05
C SER A 209 9.69 -29.85 18.65
N LEU A 210 8.61 -29.08 18.49
CA LEU A 210 8.25 -28.45 17.22
C LEU A 210 9.30 -27.43 16.77
N LEU A 211 9.75 -26.58 17.69
CA LEU A 211 10.79 -25.58 17.41
C LEU A 211 12.11 -26.24 16.97
N LEU A 212 12.51 -27.34 17.62
CA LEU A 212 13.72 -28.09 17.26
C LEU A 212 13.64 -28.80 15.91
N LEU A 213 12.44 -29.08 15.39
CA LEU A 213 12.26 -29.64 14.05
C LEU A 213 12.44 -28.60 12.94
N ASP A 214 12.26 -27.33 13.27
CA ASP A 214 12.24 -26.21 12.32
C ASP A 214 13.54 -25.39 12.29
N LEU A 215 14.60 -25.85 12.97
CA LEU A 215 15.88 -25.13 13.02
C LEU A 215 16.45 -24.81 11.63
N GLY A 216 16.81 -23.54 11.42
CA GLY A 216 17.37 -23.06 10.16
C GLY A 216 16.83 -21.70 9.74
N ALA A 217 17.18 -21.28 8.51
CA ALA A 217 16.67 -20.04 7.95
C ALA A 217 15.19 -20.19 7.57
N CYS A 218 14.39 -19.17 7.88
CA CYS A 218 12.98 -19.13 7.51
C CYS A 218 12.81 -18.70 6.04
N PRO A 219 11.94 -19.38 5.27
CA PRO A 219 11.70 -19.10 3.86
C PRO A 219 10.86 -17.85 3.58
#